data_AF-A0A371DIV6-F1
#
_entry.id   AF-A0A371DIV6-F1
#
_cell.length_a   1.000
_cell.length_b   1.000
_cell.length_c   1.000
_cell.angle_alpha   90.00
_cell.angle_beta   90.00
_cell.angle_gamma   90.00
#
_symmetry.space_group_name_H-M   'P 1'
#
loop_
_entity.id
_entity.type
_entity.pdbx_description
1 polymer ?
#
loop_
_entity_poly.entity_id
_entity_poly.type
_entity_poly.pdbx_seq_one_letter_code
_entity_poly.pdbx_strand_id
1 'polypeptide(L)'
;MEVRVEDIDESARPPVVEEPAELDGIFSIDPRVFEWELVYDVSDPIFQLEPTLVEPDLSRYSVIGLPQLDTYIPDDLLPDSLLVHDIDNITRVHFGDSDTQCRRPPVRRYVRIYPKPSGQHGESQSAYEGRDTSKAARSAHLYLQSTNRLGSGSHSFCTSATVAVKTAHKECGAHLMLDKEATAYNAFPRELMEDTSRGPAVVPKFYGYYGALNADGTLHSERHTLQTYCDIDETCYVDWPTRLFLVEECGRPIQPYYMTREEREKVVALTERLHKAGFVNGSPYRRNMLSQPGPLSVPREERSQYTPSYRIIDFGRAEVLSLLPETRHEFFGDCCDADMMKTKRSLFL
;
A
#
# COMPACT_ATOMS: atom_id res chain seq x y z
N MET A 1 -22.10 60.33 -4.15
CA MET A 1 -22.96 59.36 -4.85
C MET A 1 -22.90 58.09 -4.02
N GLU A 2 -23.80 58.00 -3.04
CA GLU A 2 -23.86 56.89 -2.08
C GLU A 2 -24.62 55.74 -2.72
N VAL A 3 -23.99 54.56 -2.78
CA VAL A 3 -24.63 53.33 -3.25
C VAL A 3 -25.20 52.63 -2.02
N ARG A 4 -26.53 52.50 -1.98
CA ARG A 4 -27.25 51.70 -0.99
C ARG A 4 -27.05 50.22 -1.32
N VAL A 5 -26.63 49.46 -0.32
CA VAL A 5 -26.62 48.00 -0.33
C VAL A 5 -28.07 47.56 -0.08
N GLU A 6 -28.69 46.91 -1.06
CA GLU A 6 -30.01 46.31 -0.90
C GLU A 6 -29.92 44.97 -0.16
N ASP A 7 -30.95 44.72 0.65
CA ASP A 7 -31.12 43.57 1.53
C ASP A 7 -31.13 42.24 0.77
N ILE A 8 -30.30 41.29 1.24
CA ILE A 8 -30.26 39.91 0.75
C ILE A 8 -31.38 39.12 1.45
N ASP A 9 -32.28 38.58 0.65
CA ASP A 9 -33.40 37.72 1.06
C ASP A 9 -32.90 36.40 1.70
N GLU A 10 -33.07 36.26 3.01
CA GLU A 10 -32.67 35.08 3.80
C GLU A 10 -33.61 33.86 3.62
N SER A 11 -34.65 33.94 2.78
CA SER A 11 -35.64 32.86 2.64
C SER A 11 -35.21 31.64 1.81
N ALA A 12 -33.98 31.64 1.26
CA ALA A 12 -33.47 30.58 0.40
C ALA A 12 -32.41 29.66 1.07
N ARG A 13 -32.49 29.41 2.38
CA ARG A 13 -31.64 28.37 3.00
C ARG A 13 -32.17 26.98 2.63
N PRO A 14 -31.37 26.10 1.99
CA PRO A 14 -31.78 24.73 1.76
C PRO A 14 -32.01 24.01 3.11
N PRO A 15 -32.95 23.05 3.17
CA PRO A 15 -33.20 22.30 4.39
C PRO A 15 -31.92 21.60 4.84
N VAL A 16 -31.61 21.75 6.13
CA VAL A 16 -30.55 21.00 6.80
C VAL A 16 -30.94 19.52 6.72
N VAL A 17 -30.22 18.76 5.90
CA VAL A 17 -30.35 17.31 5.83
C VAL A 17 -29.74 16.77 7.12
N GLU A 18 -30.57 16.28 8.03
CA GLU A 18 -30.09 15.56 9.21
C GLU A 18 -29.28 14.33 8.77
N GLU A 19 -28.02 14.25 9.20
CA GLU A 19 -27.19 13.06 8.97
C GLU A 19 -27.86 11.84 9.62
N PRO A 20 -28.04 10.73 8.89
CA PRO A 20 -28.65 9.53 9.45
C PRO A 20 -27.72 8.92 10.50
N ALA A 21 -28.25 8.71 11.71
CA ALA A 21 -27.59 8.13 12.89
C ALA A 21 -27.27 6.62 12.76
N GLU A 22 -27.00 6.11 11.55
CA GLU A 22 -26.79 4.67 11.28
C GLU A 22 -25.39 4.34 10.74
N LEU A 23 -24.38 5.18 10.99
CA LEU A 23 -22.99 4.90 10.59
C LEU A 23 -22.21 4.00 11.58
N ASP A 24 -22.74 3.77 12.79
CA ASP A 24 -22.06 2.95 13.81
C ASP A 24 -22.17 1.43 13.59
N GLY A 25 -23.03 0.99 12.65
CA GLY A 25 -23.23 -0.43 12.33
C GLY A 25 -22.33 -1.00 11.22
N ILE A 26 -21.62 -0.15 10.47
CA ILE A 26 -20.90 -0.55 9.24
C ILE A 26 -19.42 -0.85 9.49
N PHE A 27 -18.87 -0.48 10.66
CA PHE A 27 -17.46 -0.66 11.02
C PHE A 27 -17.18 -1.76 12.04
N SER A 28 -18.02 -2.80 12.09
CA SER A 28 -17.66 -4.02 12.84
C SER A 28 -16.65 -4.84 12.02
N ILE A 29 -15.39 -4.38 11.98
CA ILE A 29 -14.28 -5.18 11.48
C ILE A 29 -14.27 -6.50 12.27
N ASP A 30 -14.37 -7.64 11.61
CA ASP A 30 -14.29 -8.94 12.27
C ASP A 30 -12.93 -9.02 13.01
N PRO A 31 -12.91 -9.14 14.34
CA PRO A 31 -11.67 -9.20 15.11
C PRO A 31 -10.80 -10.42 14.77
N ARG A 32 -11.29 -11.36 13.93
CA ARG A 32 -10.51 -12.47 13.38
C ARG A 32 -9.68 -12.12 12.15
N VAL A 33 -9.91 -10.97 11.50
CA VAL A 33 -9.09 -10.51 10.35
C VAL A 33 -7.70 -10.09 10.82
N PHE A 34 -7.58 -9.67 12.09
CA PHE A 34 -6.35 -9.29 12.74
C PHE A 34 -6.42 -9.70 14.22
N GLU A 35 -5.59 -10.67 14.65
CA GLU A 35 -5.33 -10.83 16.08
C GLU A 35 -4.51 -9.62 16.56
N TRP A 36 -5.21 -8.60 17.05
CA TRP A 36 -4.60 -7.46 17.72
C TRP A 36 -4.23 -7.87 19.14
N GLU A 37 -2.95 -8.07 19.42
CA GLU A 37 -2.47 -8.01 20.79
C GLU A 37 -2.13 -6.55 21.12
N LEU A 38 -2.98 -5.92 21.96
CA LEU A 38 -2.65 -4.66 22.61
C LEU A 38 -1.54 -4.93 23.62
N VAL A 39 -0.29 -4.71 23.20
CA VAL A 39 0.86 -4.74 24.09
C VAL A 39 0.98 -3.38 24.77
N TYR A 40 0.65 -3.32 26.07
CA TYR A 40 0.86 -2.13 26.89
C TYR A 40 2.34 -1.97 27.22
N ASP A 41 2.94 -0.88 26.73
CA ASP A 41 4.32 -0.52 27.02
C ASP A 41 4.38 0.33 28.30
N VAL A 42 5.12 -0.16 29.30
CA VAL A 42 5.61 0.68 30.41
C VAL A 42 7.14 0.55 30.61
N SER A 43 7.79 -0.29 29.78
CA SER A 43 9.23 -0.62 29.81
C SER A 43 9.46 -1.86 28.91
N ASP A 44 9.26 -1.73 27.59
CA ASP A 44 9.16 -2.82 26.59
C ASP A 44 10.19 -3.98 26.77
N PRO A 45 9.84 -5.09 27.46
CA PRO A 45 10.73 -6.23 27.70
C PRO A 45 10.82 -7.14 26.47
N ILE A 46 10.24 -6.77 25.31
CA ILE A 46 10.17 -7.62 24.12
C ILE A 46 11.55 -7.86 23.48
N PHE A 47 12.54 -7.02 23.76
CA PHE A 47 13.95 -7.34 23.44
C PHE A 47 14.50 -8.53 24.25
N GLN A 48 13.77 -9.02 25.26
CA GLN A 48 14.10 -10.17 26.09
C GLN A 48 13.12 -11.34 25.91
N LEU A 49 12.37 -11.42 24.81
CA LEU A 49 11.76 -12.69 24.44
C LEU A 49 12.90 -13.65 24.11
N GLU A 50 13.38 -14.37 25.12
CA GLU A 50 14.25 -15.51 24.89
C GLU A 50 13.52 -16.45 23.93
N PRO A 51 14.15 -16.83 22.80
CA PRO A 51 13.51 -17.65 21.79
C PRO A 51 13.16 -19.00 22.39
N THR A 52 11.92 -19.14 22.86
CA THR A 52 11.40 -20.43 23.31
C THR A 52 11.29 -21.33 22.08
N LEU A 53 11.84 -22.54 22.18
CA LEU A 53 11.91 -23.54 21.11
C LEU A 53 10.54 -24.15 20.73
N VAL A 54 9.45 -23.38 20.75
CA VAL A 54 8.11 -23.83 20.37
C VAL A 54 8.05 -24.03 18.85
N GLU A 55 7.82 -25.25 18.37
CA GLU A 55 7.65 -25.48 16.92
C GLU A 55 6.64 -24.50 16.33
N PRO A 56 6.96 -23.85 15.20
CA PRO A 56 6.04 -22.88 14.61
C PRO A 56 4.75 -23.59 14.24
N ASP A 57 3.63 -23.07 14.72
CA ASP A 57 2.31 -23.52 14.32
C ASP A 57 2.07 -23.11 12.86
N LEU A 58 2.31 -24.05 11.94
CA LEU A 58 2.16 -23.83 10.50
C LEU A 58 0.73 -23.44 10.10
N SER A 59 -0.27 -23.71 10.94
CA SER A 59 -1.65 -23.30 10.67
C SER A 59 -1.80 -21.77 10.60
N ARG A 60 -0.93 -21.02 11.29
CA ARG A 60 -0.91 -19.54 11.27
C ARG A 60 -0.43 -18.95 9.94
N TYR A 61 0.25 -19.74 9.12
CA TYR A 61 0.71 -19.34 7.78
C TYR A 61 -0.32 -19.68 6.70
N SER A 62 -1.38 -20.43 7.03
CA SER A 62 -2.45 -20.74 6.10
C SER A 62 -3.34 -19.52 5.87
N VAL A 63 -3.52 -19.15 4.60
CA VAL A 63 -4.49 -18.12 4.19
C VAL A 63 -5.90 -18.68 3.92
N ILE A 64 -6.05 -20.01 3.95
CA ILE A 64 -7.33 -20.67 3.65
C ILE A 64 -8.35 -20.28 4.72
N GLY A 65 -9.49 -19.73 4.27
CA GLY A 65 -10.60 -19.34 5.13
C GLY A 65 -10.42 -17.99 5.83
N LEU A 66 -9.29 -17.30 5.62
CA LEU A 66 -9.13 -15.94 6.10
C LEU A 66 -9.88 -14.96 5.19
N PRO A 67 -10.65 -14.02 5.74
CA PRO A 67 -11.26 -12.96 4.94
C PRO A 67 -10.17 -12.06 4.37
N GLN A 68 -10.28 -11.74 3.08
CA GLN A 68 -9.41 -10.73 2.47
C GLN A 68 -9.80 -9.35 2.98
N LEU A 69 -8.81 -8.53 3.29
CA LEU A 69 -9.01 -7.14 3.66
C LEU A 69 -9.22 -6.32 2.38
N ASP A 70 -10.47 -5.96 2.13
CA ASP A 70 -10.86 -5.08 1.03
C ASP A 70 -11.63 -3.84 1.49
N THR A 71 -11.64 -3.57 2.79
CA THR A 71 -12.14 -2.35 3.42
C THR A 71 -11.01 -1.43 3.83
N TYR A 72 -11.24 -0.11 3.77
CA TYR A 72 -10.27 0.86 4.25
C TYR A 72 -10.12 0.77 5.77
N ILE A 73 -8.88 0.84 6.27
CA ILE A 73 -8.60 0.96 7.69
C ILE A 73 -8.27 2.44 7.96
N PRO A 74 -9.03 3.13 8.83
CA PRO A 74 -8.69 4.47 9.28
C PRO A 74 -7.23 4.59 9.72
N ASP A 75 -6.57 5.70 9.37
CA ASP A 75 -5.13 5.89 9.58
C ASP A 75 -4.71 5.74 11.06
N ASP A 76 -5.61 6.11 11.97
CA ASP A 76 -5.46 6.00 13.42
C ASP A 76 -5.70 4.58 13.95
N LEU A 77 -6.18 3.65 13.12
CA LEU A 77 -6.34 2.23 13.42
C LEU A 77 -5.27 1.36 12.75
N LEU A 78 -4.47 1.91 11.84
CA LEU A 78 -3.34 1.17 11.25
C LEU A 78 -2.32 0.77 12.33
N PRO A 79 -1.65 -0.39 12.18
CA PRO A 79 -0.59 -0.82 13.10
C PRO A 79 0.61 0.11 13.00
N ASP A 80 1.12 0.55 14.14
CA ASP A 80 2.34 1.35 14.21
C ASP A 80 3.58 0.46 14.01
N SER A 81 3.50 -0.80 14.43
CA SER A 81 4.51 -1.83 14.15
C SER A 81 3.92 -3.16 13.70
N LEU A 82 4.70 -3.93 12.94
CA LEU A 82 4.39 -5.31 12.56
C LEU A 82 5.40 -6.26 13.19
N LEU A 83 4.90 -7.37 13.73
CA LEU A 83 5.68 -8.54 14.12
C LEU A 83 5.61 -9.56 12.99
N VAL A 84 6.68 -9.64 12.22
CA VAL A 84 6.74 -10.41 10.97
C VAL A 84 7.35 -11.78 11.22
N HIS A 85 6.54 -12.81 10.98
CA HIS A 85 6.90 -14.23 11.07
C HIS A 85 7.20 -14.72 9.65
N ASP A 86 8.47 -14.87 9.30
CA ASP A 86 8.91 -15.13 7.93
C ASP A 86 9.72 -16.42 7.83
N ILE A 87 9.02 -17.54 7.69
CA ILE A 87 9.63 -18.89 7.76
C ILE A 87 10.57 -19.18 6.58
N ASP A 88 10.35 -18.51 5.44
CA ASP A 88 11.07 -18.72 4.20
C ASP A 88 12.09 -17.60 3.89
N ASN A 89 12.33 -16.70 4.85
CA ASN A 89 13.23 -15.54 4.72
C ASN A 89 12.94 -14.70 3.45
N ILE A 90 11.66 -14.49 3.13
CA ILE A 90 11.19 -13.65 2.03
C ILE A 90 11.70 -12.21 2.19
N THR A 91 11.77 -11.74 3.43
CA THR A 91 12.20 -10.40 3.83
C THR A 91 13.72 -10.20 3.80
N ARG A 92 14.47 -11.30 3.63
CA ARG A 92 15.93 -11.34 3.46
C ARG A 92 16.70 -10.66 4.57
N VAL A 93 16.25 -10.91 5.78
CA VAL A 93 17.00 -10.44 6.92
C VAL A 93 18.11 -11.44 7.16
N HIS A 94 19.32 -11.09 6.72
CA HIS A 94 20.50 -11.89 7.05
C HIS A 94 20.74 -11.84 8.56
N PHE A 95 20.74 -13.00 9.19
CA PHE A 95 21.35 -13.19 10.50
C PHE A 95 22.85 -13.22 10.24
N GLY A 96 23.60 -12.29 10.82
CA GLY A 96 25.06 -12.27 10.67
C GLY A 96 25.62 -13.68 10.88
N ASP A 97 26.59 -14.06 10.05
CA ASP A 97 27.17 -15.42 9.89
C ASP A 97 27.52 -16.17 11.19
N SER A 98 27.59 -15.47 12.33
CA SER A 98 27.89 -16.07 13.63
C SER A 98 26.76 -16.93 14.23
N ASP A 99 25.51 -16.82 13.77
CA ASP A 99 24.37 -17.49 14.40
C ASP A 99 23.80 -18.66 13.57
N THR A 100 24.69 -19.44 12.96
CA THR A 100 24.37 -20.68 12.21
C THR A 100 23.67 -21.77 13.05
N GLN A 101 23.50 -21.56 14.36
CA GLN A 101 22.78 -22.48 15.24
C GLN A 101 21.32 -22.11 15.50
N CYS A 102 20.89 -20.87 15.24
CA CYS A 102 19.48 -20.48 15.30
C CYS A 102 18.74 -20.99 14.06
N ARG A 103 18.29 -22.25 14.12
CA ARG A 103 17.54 -22.95 13.05
C ARG A 103 16.18 -22.34 12.69
N ARG A 104 15.80 -21.19 13.26
CA ARG A 104 14.50 -20.56 12.98
C ARG A 104 14.71 -19.08 12.69
N PRO A 105 14.11 -18.52 11.62
CA PRO A 105 14.10 -17.09 11.41
C PRO A 105 13.28 -16.45 12.56
N PRO A 106 13.88 -15.63 13.44
CA PRO A 106 13.14 -14.92 14.47
C PRO A 106 12.09 -13.99 13.89
N VAL A 107 11.06 -13.75 14.70
CA VAL A 107 10.07 -12.70 14.48
C VAL A 107 10.80 -11.37 14.35
N ARG A 108 10.57 -10.65 13.25
CA ARG A 108 11.19 -9.36 12.98
C ARG A 108 10.21 -8.23 13.19
N ARG A 109 10.66 -7.17 13.87
CA ARG A 109 9.85 -5.97 14.07
C ARG A 109 10.05 -5.02 12.90
N TYR A 110 8.93 -4.57 12.34
CA TYR A 110 8.84 -3.54 11.33
C TYR A 110 8.06 -2.36 11.88
N VAL A 111 8.38 -1.15 11.45
CA VAL A 111 7.67 0.09 11.86
C VAL A 111 7.04 0.76 10.66
N ARG A 112 5.88 1.39 10.87
CA ARG A 112 5.15 2.13 9.82
C ARG A 112 5.93 3.38 9.41
N ILE A 113 6.22 3.49 8.11
CA ILE A 113 6.75 4.68 7.43
C ILE A 113 5.59 5.47 6.82
N TYR A 114 4.64 4.79 6.17
CA TYR A 114 3.45 5.39 5.57
C TYR A 114 2.17 4.59 5.88
N PRO A 115 0.98 5.24 5.87
CA PRO A 115 0.80 6.69 5.85
C PRO A 115 1.39 7.36 7.08
N LYS A 116 1.82 8.62 6.95
CA LYS A 116 2.36 9.38 8.08
C LYS A 116 1.23 9.64 9.09
N PRO A 117 1.42 9.36 10.39
CA PRO A 117 0.45 9.76 11.41
C PRO A 117 0.16 11.26 11.31
N SER A 118 -1.11 11.64 11.47
CA SER A 118 -1.57 13.02 11.38
C SER A 118 -0.72 13.93 12.28
N GLY A 119 -0.12 14.99 11.71
CA GLY A 119 0.69 15.96 12.44
C GLY A 119 2.21 15.79 12.33
N GLN A 120 2.72 14.77 11.65
CA GLN A 120 4.15 14.61 11.39
C GLN A 120 4.58 15.18 10.03
N HIS A 121 5.14 16.39 10.03
CA HIS A 121 5.84 16.96 8.88
C HIS A 121 7.36 16.91 9.13
N GLY A 122 8.02 15.85 8.67
CA GLY A 122 9.47 15.69 8.74
C GLY A 122 9.94 14.30 8.32
N GLU A 123 11.21 14.19 7.92
CA GLU A 123 11.94 12.93 7.81
C GLU A 123 12.68 12.72 9.14
N SER A 124 11.97 12.23 10.16
CA SER A 124 12.69 11.78 11.36
C SER A 124 13.29 10.39 11.09
N GLN A 125 14.53 10.20 11.56
CA GLN A 125 15.24 8.92 11.50
C GLN A 125 14.84 7.97 12.64
N SER A 126 14.26 8.49 13.72
CA SER A 126 13.76 7.63 14.80
C SER A 126 12.39 7.10 14.40
N ALA A 127 12.30 5.77 14.33
CA ALA A 127 11.09 5.01 14.06
C ALA A 127 9.87 5.41 14.92
N TYR A 128 10.12 6.03 16.08
CA TYR A 128 9.10 6.44 17.05
C TYR A 128 9.00 7.96 17.23
N GLU A 129 9.84 8.75 16.55
CA GLU A 129 9.78 10.21 16.67
C GLU A 129 8.50 10.73 16.01
N GLY A 130 7.63 11.27 16.86
CA GLY A 130 6.31 11.75 16.50
C GLY A 130 5.18 10.77 16.84
N ARG A 131 5.49 9.59 17.36
CA ARG A 131 4.46 8.76 17.99
C ARG A 131 3.95 9.51 19.23
N ASP A 132 2.63 9.62 19.32
CA ASP A 132 1.98 10.08 20.53
C ASP A 132 2.21 9.04 21.64
N THR A 133 3.16 9.33 22.53
CA THR A 133 3.51 8.44 23.64
C THR A 133 2.37 8.28 24.64
N SER A 134 1.33 9.13 24.56
CA SER A 134 0.10 8.95 25.35
C SER A 134 -0.80 7.85 24.80
N LYS A 135 -0.59 7.40 23.56
CA LYS A 135 -1.35 6.31 22.93
C LYS A 135 -0.58 4.99 22.96
N ALA A 136 -1.30 3.92 23.30
CA ALA A 136 -0.79 2.56 23.24
C ALA A 136 -0.30 2.22 21.82
N ALA A 137 0.77 1.44 21.73
CA ALA A 137 1.34 1.02 20.44
C ALA A 137 0.36 0.04 19.81
N ARG A 138 -0.02 0.25 18.55
CA ARG A 138 -0.73 -0.79 17.81
C ARG A 138 0.28 -1.69 17.13
N SER A 139 0.27 -2.96 17.48
CA SER A 139 1.07 -3.99 16.83
C SER A 139 0.15 -4.99 16.14
N ALA A 140 0.52 -5.41 14.93
CA ALA A 140 -0.12 -6.52 14.23
C ALA A 140 0.90 -7.60 13.89
N HIS A 141 0.42 -8.83 13.73
CA HIS A 141 1.25 -9.95 13.29
C HIS A 141 1.10 -10.16 11.79
N LEU A 142 2.21 -10.41 11.09
CA LEU A 142 2.21 -10.74 9.68
C LEU A 142 2.93 -12.06 9.47
N TYR A 143 2.22 -13.07 8.96
CA TYR A 143 2.78 -14.40 8.68
C TYR A 143 3.06 -14.54 7.19
N LEU A 144 4.34 -14.72 6.84
CA LEU A 144 4.81 -14.82 5.47
C LEU A 144 5.30 -16.24 5.16
N GLN A 145 4.82 -16.78 4.04
CA GLN A 145 5.23 -18.08 3.51
C GLN A 145 5.30 -18.02 1.99
N SER A 146 6.33 -18.62 1.41
CA SER A 146 6.63 -18.59 -0.02
C SER A 146 5.58 -19.33 -0.85
N THR A 147 4.86 -20.29 -0.26
CA THR A 147 3.74 -21.00 -0.88
C THR A 147 2.53 -20.09 -1.11
N ASN A 148 2.41 -18.98 -0.38
CA ASN A 148 1.33 -17.99 -0.54
C ASN A 148 1.65 -16.96 -1.63
N ARG A 149 2.59 -17.24 -2.56
CA ARG A 149 2.98 -16.31 -3.61
C ARG A 149 1.84 -16.07 -4.61
N LEU A 150 1.44 -14.81 -4.76
CA LEU A 150 0.47 -14.34 -5.76
C LEU A 150 1.12 -14.16 -7.14
N GLY A 151 2.36 -13.67 -7.15
CA GLY A 151 3.09 -13.42 -8.39
C GLY A 151 4.44 -12.77 -8.19
N SER A 152 5.10 -12.49 -9.31
CA SER A 152 6.35 -11.74 -9.38
C SER A 152 6.20 -10.60 -10.37
N GLY A 153 6.48 -9.37 -9.92
CA GLY A 153 6.74 -8.24 -10.81
C GLY A 153 8.19 -8.27 -11.31
N SER A 154 8.56 -7.30 -12.15
CA SER A 154 9.93 -7.21 -12.67
C SER A 154 10.99 -7.07 -11.55
N HIS A 155 10.60 -6.50 -10.42
CA HIS A 155 11.52 -6.15 -9.32
C HIS A 155 10.94 -6.45 -7.94
N SER A 156 9.91 -7.28 -7.86
CA SER A 156 9.27 -7.58 -6.58
C SER A 156 8.54 -8.91 -6.58
N PHE A 157 8.41 -9.49 -5.38
CA PHE A 157 7.48 -10.59 -5.13
C PHE A 157 6.23 -10.05 -4.46
N CYS A 158 5.10 -10.67 -4.78
CA CYS A 158 3.83 -10.44 -4.10
C CYS A 158 3.38 -11.75 -3.44
N THR A 159 3.14 -11.71 -2.14
CA THR A 159 2.58 -12.82 -1.37
C THR A 159 1.22 -12.44 -0.80
N SER A 160 0.28 -13.38 -0.82
CA SER A 160 -1.04 -13.25 -0.22
C SER A 160 -0.93 -13.48 1.29
N ALA A 161 -1.57 -12.59 2.03
CA ALA A 161 -2.06 -12.77 3.38
C ALA A 161 -3.55 -12.37 3.34
N THR A 162 -4.12 -11.89 4.45
CA THR A 162 -5.35 -11.09 4.37
C THR A 162 -5.18 -9.85 3.48
N VAL A 163 -3.93 -9.42 3.24
CA VAL A 163 -3.51 -8.36 2.31
C VAL A 163 -2.48 -8.86 1.31
N ALA A 164 -2.28 -8.16 0.20
CA ALA A 164 -1.13 -8.39 -0.67
C ALA A 164 0.12 -7.71 -0.09
N VAL A 165 1.20 -8.47 0.08
CA VAL A 165 2.49 -8.00 0.58
C VAL A 165 3.48 -7.96 -0.58
N LYS A 166 3.95 -6.77 -0.94
CA LYS A 166 5.00 -6.59 -1.94
C LYS A 166 6.36 -6.40 -1.27
N THR A 167 7.34 -7.16 -1.74
CA THR A 167 8.74 -7.10 -1.28
C THR A 167 9.67 -6.90 -2.47
N ALA A 168 10.73 -6.11 -2.32
CA ALA A 168 11.70 -5.85 -3.37
C ALA A 168 12.57 -7.09 -3.69
N HIS A 169 13.02 -7.19 -4.93
CA HIS A 169 14.10 -8.11 -5.32
C HIS A 169 15.47 -7.64 -4.81
N LYS A 170 16.55 -8.38 -5.11
CA LYS A 170 17.88 -8.22 -4.45
C LYS A 170 18.73 -7.14 -5.11
N GLU A 171 18.14 -6.43 -6.04
CA GLU A 171 18.71 -5.32 -6.75
C GLU A 171 18.37 -4.04 -5.99
N CYS A 172 19.37 -3.19 -5.78
CA CYS A 172 19.22 -1.85 -5.24
C CYS A 172 18.08 -1.03 -5.90
N GLY A 173 17.97 -1.08 -7.23
CA GLY A 173 16.90 -0.41 -7.99
C GLY A 173 15.50 -0.94 -7.65
N ALA A 174 15.38 -2.20 -7.26
CA ALA A 174 14.12 -2.79 -6.80
C ALA A 174 13.62 -2.17 -5.50
N HIS A 175 14.53 -1.91 -4.55
CA HIS A 175 14.19 -1.21 -3.31
C HIS A 175 13.79 0.24 -3.58
N LEU A 176 14.48 0.91 -4.51
CA LEU A 176 14.11 2.27 -4.93
C LEU A 176 12.74 2.31 -5.62
N MET A 177 12.39 1.30 -6.45
CA MET A 177 11.05 1.17 -7.03
C MET A 177 9.99 1.01 -5.96
N LEU A 178 10.23 0.18 -4.94
CA LEU A 178 9.27 -0.03 -3.86
C LEU A 178 9.08 1.26 -3.04
N ASP A 179 10.15 2.01 -2.78
CA ASP A 179 10.09 3.33 -2.13
C ASP A 179 9.27 4.34 -2.93
N LYS A 180 9.50 4.42 -4.25
CA LYS A 180 8.76 5.32 -5.15
C LYS A 180 7.28 4.95 -5.21
N GLU A 181 6.97 3.67 -5.31
CA GLU A 181 5.60 3.18 -5.27
C GLU A 181 4.92 3.56 -3.96
N ALA A 182 5.53 3.27 -2.82
CA ALA A 182 4.98 3.64 -1.51
C ALA A 182 4.76 5.15 -1.37
N THR A 183 5.67 5.95 -1.92
CA THR A 183 5.55 7.42 -1.96
C THR A 183 4.34 7.86 -2.79
N ALA A 184 4.12 7.25 -3.96
CA ALA A 184 2.94 7.52 -4.78
C ALA A 184 1.64 7.15 -4.05
N TYR A 185 1.61 5.99 -3.37
CA TYR A 185 0.43 5.56 -2.60
C TYR A 185 0.13 6.46 -1.41
N ASN A 186 1.16 6.93 -0.71
CA ASN A 186 0.99 7.92 0.35
C ASN A 186 0.45 9.27 -0.16
N ALA A 187 0.67 9.59 -1.44
CA ALA A 187 0.20 10.83 -2.06
C ALA A 187 -1.19 10.72 -2.70
N PHE A 188 -1.67 9.50 -3.01
CA PHE A 188 -2.98 9.32 -3.62
C PHE A 188 -4.09 9.85 -2.71
N PRO A 189 -5.02 10.66 -3.24
CA PRO A 189 -6.22 11.00 -2.49
C PRO A 189 -7.09 9.74 -2.34
N ARG A 190 -7.75 9.63 -1.18
CA ARG A 190 -8.59 8.48 -0.82
C ARG A 190 -9.63 8.12 -1.88
N GLU A 191 -10.17 9.11 -2.57
CA GLU A 191 -11.15 8.91 -3.66
C GLU A 191 -10.63 8.11 -4.87
N LEU A 192 -9.32 7.91 -5.01
CA LEU A 192 -8.75 7.00 -6.00
C LEU A 192 -8.68 5.54 -5.52
N MET A 193 -8.80 5.28 -4.22
CA MET A 193 -8.73 3.94 -3.61
C MET A 193 -10.12 3.33 -3.33
N GLU A 194 -11.18 4.13 -3.40
CA GLU A 194 -12.57 3.73 -3.13
C GLU A 194 -13.51 4.12 -4.28
N ASP A 195 -14.57 3.34 -4.48
CA ASP A 195 -15.65 3.71 -5.39
C ASP A 195 -16.41 4.89 -4.77
N THR A 196 -16.59 5.95 -5.55
CA THR A 196 -17.28 7.18 -5.09
C THR A 196 -18.29 7.63 -6.13
N SER A 197 -19.12 8.63 -5.79
CA SER A 197 -19.99 9.29 -6.76
C SER A 197 -19.23 9.95 -7.93
N ARG A 198 -17.93 10.21 -7.76
CA ARG A 198 -17.05 10.77 -8.81
C ARG A 198 -16.49 9.70 -9.74
N GLY A 199 -16.60 8.42 -9.40
CA GLY A 199 -16.16 7.32 -10.25
C GLY A 199 -15.59 6.12 -9.48
N PRO A 200 -15.24 5.05 -10.22
CA PRO A 200 -14.71 3.81 -9.66
C PRO A 200 -13.26 3.98 -9.19
N ALA A 201 -12.89 3.32 -8.10
CA ALA A 201 -11.52 3.30 -7.61
C ALA A 201 -10.52 2.93 -8.73
N VAL A 202 -9.43 3.68 -8.77
CA VAL A 202 -8.38 3.60 -9.78
C VAL A 202 -7.25 2.71 -9.30
N VAL A 203 -6.88 2.79 -8.02
CA VAL A 203 -5.72 2.11 -7.44
C VAL A 203 -6.14 1.25 -6.24
N PRO A 204 -5.35 0.22 -5.85
CA PRO A 204 -5.59 -0.57 -4.65
C PRO A 204 -5.71 0.28 -3.38
N LYS A 205 -6.43 -0.22 -2.37
CA LYS A 205 -6.31 0.33 -1.02
C LYS A 205 -4.91 0.11 -0.46
N PHE A 206 -4.42 1.10 0.28
CA PHE A 206 -3.10 1.12 0.89
C PHE A 206 -3.20 0.86 2.39
N TYR A 207 -2.52 -0.17 2.87
CA TYR A 207 -2.51 -0.57 4.30
C TYR A 207 -1.19 -0.27 5.00
N GLY A 208 -0.25 0.32 4.27
CA GLY A 208 0.94 0.94 4.81
C GLY A 208 2.23 0.44 4.19
N TYR A 209 3.28 1.19 4.49
CA TYR A 209 4.65 0.90 4.09
C TYR A 209 5.50 0.79 5.34
N TYR A 210 6.21 -0.31 5.52
CA TYR A 210 6.91 -0.61 6.76
C TYR A 210 8.37 -0.94 6.50
N GLY A 211 9.26 -0.46 7.37
CA GLY A 211 10.68 -0.77 7.33
C GLY A 211 11.14 -1.58 8.54
N ALA A 212 12.13 -2.44 8.33
CA ALA A 212 12.68 -3.29 9.37
C ALA A 212 13.43 -2.45 10.42
N LEU A 213 13.38 -2.88 11.69
CA LEU A 213 14.20 -2.29 12.74
C LEU A 213 15.52 -3.06 12.93
N ASN A 214 16.57 -2.31 13.22
CA ASN A 214 17.84 -2.81 13.73
C ASN A 214 17.70 -3.26 15.19
N ALA A 215 18.72 -3.97 15.69
CA ALA A 215 18.75 -4.44 17.09
C ALA A 215 18.75 -3.28 18.10
N ASP A 216 19.22 -2.10 17.71
CA ASP A 216 19.19 -0.87 18.52
C ASP A 216 17.85 -0.11 18.42
N GLY A 217 16.87 -0.65 17.70
CA GLY A 217 15.56 -0.03 17.49
C GLY A 217 15.52 1.06 16.41
N THR A 218 16.63 1.34 15.73
CA THR A 218 16.67 2.30 14.61
C THR A 218 16.08 1.68 13.34
N LEU A 219 15.55 2.53 12.46
CA LEU A 219 15.04 2.09 11.16
C LEU A 219 16.21 1.65 10.27
N HIS A 220 16.11 0.46 9.67
CA HIS A 220 17.07 0.02 8.66
C HIS A 220 16.94 0.90 7.41
N SER A 221 17.90 1.81 7.21
CA SER A 221 17.87 2.83 6.16
C SER A 221 19.07 2.75 5.21
N GLU A 222 19.74 1.60 5.12
CA GLU A 222 20.87 1.47 4.22
C GLU A 222 20.46 1.75 2.77
N ARG A 223 21.31 2.54 2.12
CA ARG A 223 21.30 2.84 0.69
C ARG A 223 22.75 2.75 0.24
N HIS A 224 22.99 2.57 -1.06
CA HIS A 224 24.36 2.68 -1.56
C HIS A 224 24.97 3.99 -1.07
N THR A 225 26.15 3.90 -0.45
CA THR A 225 26.91 5.08 -0.06
C THR A 225 27.11 5.96 -1.30
N LEU A 226 27.10 7.28 -1.10
CA LEU A 226 27.13 8.37 -2.09
C LEU A 226 28.10 8.26 -3.29
N GLN A 227 28.96 7.24 -3.33
CA GLN A 227 29.89 6.95 -4.41
C GLN A 227 29.32 6.08 -5.54
N THR A 228 28.13 5.49 -5.39
CA THR A 228 27.48 4.75 -6.47
C THR A 228 26.22 5.48 -6.89
N TYR A 229 26.22 6.04 -8.10
CA TYR A 229 25.04 6.64 -8.74
C TYR A 229 24.05 5.53 -9.13
N CYS A 230 23.48 4.84 -8.15
CA CYS A 230 22.53 3.78 -8.43
C CYS A 230 21.17 4.40 -8.75
N ASP A 231 20.70 4.27 -9.98
CA ASP A 231 19.36 4.65 -10.36
C ASP A 231 18.35 3.50 -10.18
N ILE A 232 17.14 3.69 -10.69
CA ILE A 232 16.03 2.76 -10.55
C ILE A 232 16.18 1.48 -11.38
N ASP A 233 16.97 1.55 -12.45
CA ASP A 233 17.22 0.46 -13.39
C ASP A 233 18.47 -0.35 -13.01
N GLU A 234 19.18 0.08 -11.97
CA GLU A 234 20.42 -0.55 -11.51
C GLU A 234 20.19 -1.89 -10.82
N THR A 235 21.17 -2.78 -11.03
CA THR A 235 21.10 -4.21 -10.68
C THR A 235 22.11 -4.62 -9.62
N CYS A 236 22.66 -3.65 -8.87
CA CYS A 236 23.56 -3.92 -7.76
C CYS A 236 22.90 -4.88 -6.75
N TYR A 237 23.58 -5.98 -6.47
CA TYR A 237 23.13 -6.91 -5.44
C TYR A 237 23.36 -6.33 -4.05
N VAL A 238 22.31 -6.41 -3.24
CA VAL A 238 22.27 -5.88 -1.87
C VAL A 238 21.68 -6.94 -0.95
N ASP A 239 22.16 -6.96 0.29
CA ASP A 239 21.81 -7.90 1.35
C ASP A 239 20.97 -7.24 2.47
N TRP A 240 20.55 -5.99 2.28
CA TRP A 240 19.69 -5.31 3.23
C TRP A 240 18.28 -5.95 3.29
N PRO A 241 17.60 -5.87 4.45
CA PRO A 241 16.19 -6.23 4.57
C PRO A 241 15.30 -5.50 3.57
N THR A 242 14.31 -6.21 3.04
CA THR A 242 13.28 -5.58 2.22
C THR A 242 12.27 -4.84 3.09
N ARG A 243 11.74 -3.74 2.57
CA ARG A 243 10.59 -3.05 3.14
C ARG A 243 9.30 -3.79 2.74
N LEU A 244 8.26 -3.63 3.54
CA LEU A 244 6.97 -4.27 3.31
C LEU A 244 5.97 -3.24 2.82
N PHE A 245 5.42 -3.47 1.63
CA PHE A 245 4.38 -2.63 1.06
C PHE A 245 3.07 -3.41 1.04
N LEU A 246 2.11 -2.97 1.86
CA LEU A 246 0.84 -3.67 2.09
C LEU A 246 -0.29 -2.99 1.32
N VAL A 247 -0.97 -3.75 0.46
CA VAL A 247 -2.08 -3.27 -0.38
C VAL A 247 -3.20 -4.28 -0.52
N GLU A 248 -4.34 -3.83 -1.03
CA GLU A 248 -5.46 -4.69 -1.44
C GLU A 248 -5.02 -5.76 -2.47
N GLU A 249 -5.51 -6.99 -2.31
CA GLU A 249 -5.36 -8.04 -3.30
C GLU A 249 -6.39 -7.85 -4.44
N CYS A 250 -5.99 -7.15 -5.51
CA CYS A 250 -6.90 -6.64 -6.54
C CYS A 250 -7.20 -7.60 -7.72
N GLY A 251 -7.25 -8.91 -7.49
CA GLY A 251 -7.62 -9.89 -8.52
C GLY A 251 -6.50 -10.25 -9.50
N ARG A 252 -6.83 -10.38 -10.80
CA ARG A 252 -5.92 -10.94 -11.82
C ARG A 252 -5.60 -9.95 -12.94
N PRO A 253 -4.41 -10.01 -13.56
CA PRO A 253 -4.11 -9.22 -14.74
C PRO A 253 -5.16 -9.36 -15.84
N ILE A 254 -5.56 -8.24 -16.44
CA ILE A 254 -6.51 -8.25 -17.56
C ILE A 254 -5.92 -8.98 -18.76
N GLN A 255 -6.82 -9.56 -19.55
CA GLN A 255 -6.50 -10.19 -20.82
C GLN A 255 -7.31 -9.47 -21.91
N PRO A 256 -6.75 -8.43 -22.56
CA PRO A 256 -7.50 -7.56 -23.46
C PRO A 256 -8.20 -8.27 -24.62
N TYR A 257 -7.71 -9.46 -24.99
CA TYR A 257 -8.33 -10.31 -26.02
C TYR A 257 -9.73 -10.80 -25.63
N TYR A 258 -9.99 -11.04 -24.34
CA TYR A 258 -11.28 -11.50 -23.83
C TYR A 258 -12.19 -10.36 -23.37
N MET A 259 -11.72 -9.12 -23.45
CA MET A 259 -12.48 -7.95 -23.04
C MET A 259 -13.29 -7.38 -24.19
N THR A 260 -14.50 -6.94 -23.89
CA THR A 260 -15.30 -6.12 -24.79
C THR A 260 -14.60 -4.78 -25.06
N ARG A 261 -15.06 -4.07 -26.10
CA ARG A 261 -14.58 -2.71 -26.36
C ARG A 261 -14.89 -1.77 -25.18
N GLU A 262 -16.09 -1.86 -24.63
CA GLU A 262 -16.55 -1.03 -23.51
C GLU A 262 -15.71 -1.25 -22.24
N GLU A 263 -15.35 -2.50 -21.93
CA GLU A 263 -14.47 -2.81 -20.79
C GLU A 263 -13.06 -2.23 -20.98
N ARG A 264 -12.50 -2.28 -22.19
CA ARG A 264 -11.21 -1.66 -22.48
C ARG A 264 -11.28 -0.14 -22.35
N GLU A 265 -12.37 0.47 -22.79
CA GLU A 265 -12.62 1.91 -22.63
C GLU A 265 -12.75 2.29 -21.14
N LYS A 266 -13.35 1.43 -20.29
CA LYS A 266 -13.35 1.63 -18.82
C LYS A 266 -11.93 1.65 -18.23
N VAL A 267 -11.03 0.77 -18.68
CA VAL A 267 -9.63 0.78 -18.22
C VAL A 267 -8.90 2.03 -18.69
N VAL A 268 -9.13 2.49 -19.93
CA VAL A 268 -8.59 3.78 -20.40
C VAL A 268 -9.08 4.94 -19.54
N ALA A 269 -10.36 4.96 -19.18
CA ALA A 269 -10.95 5.99 -18.33
C ALA A 269 -10.33 6.02 -16.92
N LEU A 270 -9.86 4.87 -16.38
CA LEU A 270 -9.11 4.85 -15.13
C LEU A 270 -7.76 5.57 -15.27
N THR A 271 -7.04 5.36 -16.37
CA THR A 271 -5.78 6.07 -16.65
C THR A 271 -6.03 7.58 -16.82
N GLU A 272 -7.09 7.98 -17.53
CA GLU A 272 -7.47 9.38 -17.65
C GLU A 272 -7.79 10.01 -16.29
N ARG A 273 -8.52 9.28 -15.43
CA ARG A 273 -8.83 9.71 -14.06
C ARG A 273 -7.57 9.86 -13.21
N LEU A 274 -6.62 8.93 -13.34
CA LEU A 274 -5.32 8.98 -12.68
C LEU A 274 -4.53 10.25 -13.07
N HIS A 275 -4.44 10.53 -14.38
CA HIS A 275 -3.76 11.71 -14.92
C HIS A 275 -4.40 13.01 -14.44
N LYS A 276 -5.74 13.08 -14.45
CA LYS A 276 -6.51 14.24 -13.96
C LYS A 276 -6.26 14.52 -12.48
N ALA A 277 -5.94 13.48 -11.70
CA ALA A 277 -5.59 13.62 -10.29
C ALA A 277 -4.11 14.00 -10.06
N GLY A 278 -3.31 14.17 -11.12
CA GLY A 278 -1.91 14.58 -11.02
C GLY A 278 -0.94 13.41 -10.82
N PHE A 279 -1.28 12.21 -11.31
CA PHE A 279 -0.43 11.02 -11.23
C PHE A 279 -0.21 10.40 -12.61
N VAL A 280 1.00 9.93 -12.88
CA VAL A 280 1.34 9.11 -14.05
C VAL A 280 1.82 7.75 -13.55
N ASN A 281 1.35 6.65 -14.15
CA ASN A 281 1.78 5.31 -13.71
C ASN A 281 3.22 5.00 -14.12
N GLY A 282 3.60 5.37 -15.35
CA GLY A 282 4.96 5.20 -15.87
C GLY A 282 5.24 3.80 -16.43
N SER A 283 4.38 2.81 -16.17
CA SER A 283 4.47 1.44 -16.71
C SER A 283 3.10 0.80 -16.94
N PRO A 284 2.21 1.39 -17.77
CA PRO A 284 0.81 1.01 -17.89
C PRO A 284 0.63 -0.18 -18.85
N TYR A 285 1.28 -1.29 -18.53
CA TYR A 285 1.16 -2.54 -19.26
C TYR A 285 -0.06 -3.32 -18.79
N ARG A 286 -0.68 -4.13 -19.66
CA ARG A 286 -1.82 -5.01 -19.29
C ARG A 286 -1.60 -5.88 -18.05
N ARG A 287 -0.34 -6.23 -17.71
CA ARG A 287 -0.01 -6.98 -16.48
C ARG A 287 -0.23 -6.17 -15.19
N ASN A 288 -0.20 -4.84 -15.30
CA ASN A 288 -0.35 -3.87 -14.22
C ASN A 288 -1.77 -3.28 -14.19
N MET A 289 -2.68 -3.84 -14.98
CA MET A 289 -4.11 -3.53 -14.97
C MET A 289 -4.81 -4.80 -14.51
N LEU A 290 -5.42 -4.77 -13.33
CA LEU A 290 -6.07 -5.94 -12.74
C LEU A 290 -7.58 -5.84 -12.89
N SER A 291 -8.23 -7.01 -12.96
CA SER A 291 -9.68 -7.19 -12.90
C SER A 291 -10.02 -8.08 -11.71
N GLN A 292 -11.06 -7.69 -10.99
CA GLN A 292 -11.68 -8.45 -9.91
C GLN A 292 -13.21 -8.45 -10.05
N PRO A 293 -13.91 -9.43 -9.44
CA PRO A 293 -15.35 -9.37 -9.33
C PRO A 293 -15.80 -8.02 -8.76
N GLY A 294 -16.86 -7.44 -9.31
CA GLY A 294 -17.42 -6.17 -8.83
C GLY A 294 -18.96 -6.18 -8.82
N PRO A 295 -19.60 -5.03 -8.54
CA PRO A 295 -18.97 -3.75 -8.19
C PRO A 295 -18.33 -3.79 -6.80
N LEU A 296 -17.46 -2.83 -6.46
CA LEU A 296 -16.79 -2.83 -5.14
C LEU A 296 -17.61 -2.16 -4.05
N SER A 297 -18.74 -1.57 -4.44
CA SER A 297 -19.76 -1.04 -3.54
C SER A 297 -20.57 -2.11 -2.82
N VAL A 298 -20.45 -3.40 -3.20
CA VAL A 298 -21.14 -4.52 -2.55
C VAL A 298 -20.15 -5.47 -1.85
N PRO A 299 -20.61 -6.25 -0.85
CA PRO A 299 -19.79 -7.27 -0.20
C PRO A 299 -19.22 -8.28 -1.20
N ARG A 300 -18.07 -8.85 -0.88
CA ARG A 300 -17.31 -9.72 -1.78
C ARG A 300 -18.11 -10.93 -2.27
N GLU A 301 -18.98 -11.48 -1.44
CA GLU A 301 -19.84 -12.62 -1.72
C GLU A 301 -20.89 -12.31 -2.79
N GLU A 302 -21.25 -11.04 -2.95
CA GLU A 302 -22.22 -10.55 -3.93
C GLU A 302 -21.56 -10.07 -5.24
N ARG A 303 -20.22 -9.97 -5.25
CA ARG A 303 -19.47 -9.50 -6.42
C ARG A 303 -19.45 -10.55 -7.51
N SER A 304 -19.45 -10.09 -8.76
CA SER A 304 -19.47 -10.97 -9.93
C SER A 304 -18.51 -10.52 -11.02
N GLN A 305 -18.05 -11.48 -11.82
CA GLN A 305 -17.28 -11.23 -13.04
C GLN A 305 -18.13 -10.66 -14.18
N TYR A 306 -19.47 -10.66 -14.06
CA TYR A 306 -20.34 -9.98 -15.02
C TYR A 306 -20.30 -8.45 -14.92
N THR A 307 -19.89 -7.94 -13.75
CA THR A 307 -19.76 -6.51 -13.45
C THR A 307 -18.35 -6.24 -12.90
N PRO A 308 -17.30 -6.48 -13.70
CA PRO A 308 -15.93 -6.45 -13.21
C PRO A 308 -15.52 -5.03 -12.79
N SER A 309 -14.67 -4.97 -11.77
CA SER A 309 -14.01 -3.75 -11.33
C SER A 309 -12.52 -3.85 -11.62
N TYR A 310 -11.92 -2.71 -11.97
CA TYR A 310 -10.54 -2.65 -12.46
C TYR A 310 -9.64 -1.85 -11.52
N ARG A 311 -8.35 -2.15 -11.55
CA ARG A 311 -7.30 -1.48 -10.77
C ARG A 311 -6.03 -1.29 -11.58
N ILE A 312 -5.38 -0.15 -11.42
CA ILE A 312 -4.03 0.11 -11.89
C ILE A 312 -3.08 -0.15 -10.73
N ILE A 313 -2.01 -0.91 -10.96
CA ILE A 313 -0.99 -1.25 -9.97
C ILE A 313 0.42 -0.91 -10.46
N ASP A 314 1.43 -1.20 -9.62
CA ASP A 314 2.85 -1.14 -9.96
C ASP A 314 3.34 0.28 -10.28
N PHE A 315 3.33 1.14 -9.26
CA PHE A 315 3.70 2.55 -9.34
C PHE A 315 5.20 2.81 -9.07
N GLY A 316 6.06 1.80 -9.27
CA GLY A 316 7.49 1.95 -9.02
C GLY A 316 8.17 3.00 -9.91
N ARG A 317 7.55 3.34 -11.05
CA ARG A 317 8.00 4.38 -12.00
C ARG A 317 7.05 5.57 -12.08
N ALA A 318 6.20 5.75 -11.07
CA ALA A 318 5.22 6.81 -11.08
C ALA A 318 5.87 8.20 -10.99
N GLU A 319 5.22 9.17 -11.63
CA GLU A 319 5.49 10.59 -11.45
C GLU A 319 4.26 11.21 -10.77
N VAL A 320 4.49 12.00 -9.71
CA VAL A 320 3.44 12.60 -8.89
C VAL A 320 3.59 14.12 -8.98
N LEU A 321 2.63 14.80 -9.61
CA LEU A 321 2.73 16.23 -9.92
C LEU A 321 3.01 17.09 -8.68
N SER A 322 2.35 16.79 -7.55
CA SER A 322 2.54 17.52 -6.29
C SER A 322 3.91 17.33 -5.64
N LEU A 323 4.67 16.31 -6.05
CA LEU A 323 6.02 16.02 -5.56
C LEU A 323 7.11 16.43 -6.57
N LEU A 324 6.72 16.83 -7.78
CA LEU A 324 7.66 17.31 -8.79
C LEU A 324 8.06 18.77 -8.51
N PRO A 325 9.33 19.14 -8.75
CA PRO A 325 9.72 20.54 -8.77
C PRO A 325 8.96 21.28 -9.88
N GLU A 326 8.63 22.56 -9.67
CA GLU A 326 7.85 23.37 -10.62
C GLU A 326 8.45 23.36 -12.03
N THR A 327 9.78 23.31 -12.15
CA THR A 327 10.50 23.23 -13.43
C THR A 327 10.20 21.97 -14.23
N ARG A 328 9.60 20.94 -13.62
CA ARG A 328 9.18 19.71 -14.29
C ARG A 328 7.69 19.63 -14.56
N HIS A 329 6.89 20.61 -14.12
CA HIS A 329 5.43 20.59 -14.32
C HIS A 329 5.06 20.68 -15.80
N GLU A 330 5.82 21.43 -16.60
CA GLU A 330 5.58 21.54 -18.04
C GLU A 330 5.71 20.19 -18.77
N PHE A 331 6.60 19.30 -18.31
CA PHE A 331 6.80 17.97 -18.88
C PHE A 331 5.79 16.92 -18.38
N PHE A 332 4.97 17.26 -17.37
CA PHE A 332 4.00 16.31 -16.83
C PHE A 332 2.92 15.95 -17.86
N GLY A 333 2.53 16.91 -18.71
CA GLY A 333 1.61 16.69 -19.83
C GLY A 333 2.15 15.64 -20.81
N ASP A 334 3.41 15.77 -21.22
CA ASP A 334 4.08 14.82 -22.11
C ASP A 334 4.14 13.41 -21.49
N CYS A 335 4.35 13.33 -20.16
CA CYS A 335 4.32 12.07 -19.44
C CYS A 335 2.92 11.43 -19.47
N CYS A 336 1.85 12.22 -19.27
CA CYS A 336 0.47 11.75 -19.38
C CYS A 336 0.17 11.24 -20.79
N ASP A 337 0.55 11.97 -21.83
CA ASP A 337 0.32 11.58 -23.22
C ASP A 337 1.05 10.27 -23.58
N ALA A 338 2.30 10.13 -23.16
CA ALA A 338 3.08 8.91 -23.35
C ALA A 338 2.47 7.70 -22.62
N ASP A 339 2.02 7.89 -21.37
CA ASP A 339 1.38 6.86 -20.54
C ASP A 339 0.02 6.45 -21.13
N MET A 340 -0.75 7.41 -21.64
CA MET A 340 -2.03 7.18 -22.33
C MET A 340 -1.84 6.41 -23.65
N MET A 341 -0.84 6.78 -24.45
CA MET A 341 -0.50 6.08 -25.69
C MET A 341 -0.13 4.62 -25.41
N LYS A 342 0.70 4.37 -24.39
CA LYS A 342 1.08 3.02 -23.95
C LYS A 342 -0.13 2.21 -23.48
N THR A 343 -1.03 2.83 -22.70
CA THR A 343 -2.27 2.20 -22.22
C THR A 343 -3.14 1.77 -23.41
N LYS A 344 -3.46 2.69 -24.32
CA LYS A 344 -4.29 2.39 -25.51
C LYS A 344 -3.66 1.31 -26.38
N ARG A 345 -2.34 1.39 -26.61
CA ARG A 345 -1.61 0.34 -27.33
C ARG A 345 -1.72 -1.01 -26.63
N SER A 346 -1.62 -1.08 -25.30
CA SER A 346 -1.69 -2.35 -24.56
C SER A 346 -3.10 -2.98 -24.56
N LEU A 347 -4.14 -2.21 -24.85
CA LEU A 347 -5.55 -2.66 -24.78
C LEU A 347 -6.14 -2.97 -26.16
N PHE A 348 -5.76 -2.21 -27.20
CA PHE A 348 -6.39 -2.26 -28.52
C PHE A 348 -5.51 -2.83 -29.64
N LEU A 349 -4.22 -3.03 -29.39
CA LEU A 349 -3.26 -3.64 -30.31
C LEU A 349 -2.66 -4.90 -29.68
#